data_AF-B3T4H2-F1
#
_entry.id   AF-B3T4H2-F1
#
_cell.length_a   1.000
_cell.length_b   1.000
_cell.length_c   1.000
_cell.angle_alpha   90.00
_cell.angle_beta   90.00
_cell.angle_gamma   90.00
#
_symmetry.space_group_name_H-M   'P 1'
#
loop_
_entity.id
_entity.type
_entity.pdbx_description
1 polymer ?
#
loop_
_entity_poly.entity_id
_entity_poly.type
_entity_poly.pdbx_seq_one_letter_code
_entity_poly.pdbx_strand_id
1 'polypeptide(L)'
;MAKKCIGVREDSGEPCPRPASGDSDFCWVHKQQERDMKILYLQDDVYHCPDDGQKLLYVPRRKEHACRMCQGVLQSAKAMDQVVLESILALPEVIEEGLAVECPTCSTDSDLSDGEVPLSNFAAEWQLTVGGKYTFSTYYGVSKIGHCKVCGCTWFPGPPEFDAAGKKIRKLRRFEWTRRLALGGRGGFLGFGEGDRIFSKRWQSSLREERKSVEAMRCQHVDSNGKRCNKSKADEQKWKSKKTSDYCYRHRPN
;
A
#
# COMPACT_ATOMS: atom_id res chain seq x y z
N MET A 1 -40.44 -4.63 1.55
CA MET A 1 -39.26 -4.02 0.87
C MET A 1 -38.55 -5.11 0.08
N ALA A 2 -38.08 -4.83 -1.14
CA ALA A 2 -37.34 -5.83 -1.91
C ALA A 2 -35.99 -6.14 -1.26
N LYS A 3 -35.62 -7.43 -1.15
CA LYS A 3 -34.31 -7.85 -0.62
C LYS A 3 -33.20 -7.25 -1.48
N LYS A 4 -32.14 -6.72 -0.85
CA LYS A 4 -30.96 -6.21 -1.58
C LYS A 4 -30.07 -7.37 -1.99
N CYS A 5 -29.42 -7.25 -3.15
CA CYS A 5 -28.41 -8.21 -3.60
C CYS A 5 -27.22 -8.20 -2.63
N ILE A 6 -26.84 -9.37 -2.11
CA ILE A 6 -25.67 -9.49 -1.22
C ILE A 6 -24.34 -9.51 -1.96
N GLY A 7 -24.37 -9.74 -3.28
CA GLY A 7 -23.17 -9.74 -4.13
C GLY A 7 -22.40 -8.41 -4.11
N VAL A 8 -21.11 -8.50 -4.43
CA VAL A 8 -20.17 -7.38 -4.43
C VAL A 8 -19.51 -7.23 -5.80
N ARG A 9 -19.06 -6.02 -6.13
CA ARG A 9 -18.28 -5.79 -7.35
C ARG A 9 -16.96 -6.55 -7.27
N GLU A 10 -16.67 -7.36 -8.29
CA GLU A 10 -15.46 -8.20 -8.29
C GLU A 10 -14.15 -7.39 -8.22
N ASP A 11 -14.13 -6.18 -8.75
CA ASP A 11 -12.92 -5.34 -8.86
C ASP A 11 -12.70 -4.38 -7.69
N SER A 12 -13.75 -4.03 -6.95
CA SER A 12 -13.69 -3.06 -5.84
C SER A 12 -14.19 -3.59 -4.50
N GLY A 13 -14.90 -4.72 -4.48
CA GLY A 13 -15.55 -5.23 -3.27
C GLY A 13 -16.77 -4.41 -2.82
N GLU A 14 -17.17 -3.38 -3.57
CA GLU A 14 -18.31 -2.54 -3.19
C GLU A 14 -19.63 -3.34 -3.24
N PRO A 15 -20.53 -3.16 -2.26
CA PRO A 15 -21.84 -3.81 -2.26
C PRO A 15 -22.66 -3.48 -3.51
N CYS A 16 -23.39 -4.47 -4.01
CA CYS A 16 -24.30 -4.27 -5.13
C CYS A 16 -25.47 -3.35 -4.72
N PRO A 17 -25.77 -2.29 -5.49
CA PRO A 17 -26.93 -1.43 -5.19
C PRO A 17 -28.26 -2.02 -5.71
N ARG A 18 -28.23 -3.13 -6.45
CA ARG A 18 -29.41 -3.71 -7.10
C ARG A 18 -30.25 -4.54 -6.11
N PRO A 19 -31.56 -4.64 -6.32
CA PRO A 19 -32.36 -5.64 -5.62
C PRO A 19 -31.95 -7.06 -6.02
N ALA A 20 -32.16 -8.00 -5.12
CA ALA A 20 -32.03 -9.43 -5.37
C ALA A 20 -33.14 -9.91 -6.33
N SER A 21 -32.92 -11.05 -6.98
CA SER A 21 -33.81 -11.55 -8.04
C SER A 21 -34.57 -12.79 -7.59
N GLY A 22 -35.91 -12.70 -7.56
CA GLY A 22 -36.77 -13.81 -7.16
C GLY A 22 -36.47 -14.28 -5.74
N ASP A 23 -36.24 -15.58 -5.57
CA ASP A 23 -35.92 -16.21 -4.28
C ASP A 23 -34.42 -16.27 -3.97
N SER A 24 -33.56 -15.80 -4.89
CA SER A 24 -32.10 -15.75 -4.66
C SER A 24 -31.72 -14.49 -3.91
N ASP A 25 -30.63 -14.58 -3.14
CA ASP A 25 -30.02 -13.46 -2.43
C ASP A 25 -29.17 -12.57 -3.35
N PHE A 26 -28.99 -13.01 -4.60
CA PHE A 26 -28.21 -12.32 -5.62
C PHE A 26 -29.12 -11.74 -6.71
N CYS A 27 -28.67 -10.64 -7.31
CA CYS A 27 -29.22 -10.18 -8.58
C CYS A 27 -28.71 -11.07 -9.73
N TRP A 28 -29.36 -11.00 -10.89
CA TRP A 28 -28.97 -11.77 -12.08
C TRP A 28 -27.49 -11.58 -12.48
N VAL A 29 -26.90 -10.42 -12.22
CA VAL A 29 -25.48 -10.12 -12.51
C VAL A 29 -24.54 -10.86 -11.55
N HIS A 30 -24.91 -10.98 -10.28
CA HIS A 30 -24.05 -11.58 -9.25
C HIS A 30 -24.42 -13.02 -8.93
N LYS A 31 -25.27 -13.66 -9.73
CA LYS A 31 -25.69 -15.04 -9.52
C LYS A 31 -24.50 -16.03 -9.45
N GLN A 32 -23.40 -15.72 -10.15
CA GLN A 32 -22.18 -16.54 -10.08
C GLN A 32 -21.50 -16.52 -8.69
N GLN A 33 -21.74 -15.48 -7.89
CA GLN A 33 -21.19 -15.33 -6.54
C GLN A 33 -21.94 -16.15 -5.48
N GLU A 34 -23.08 -16.73 -5.83
CA GLU A 34 -23.88 -17.58 -4.94
C GLU A 34 -23.13 -18.83 -4.46
N ARG A 35 -22.08 -19.24 -5.18
CA ARG A 35 -21.19 -20.35 -4.81
C ARG A 35 -19.96 -19.91 -4.02
N ASP A 36 -19.71 -18.61 -3.90
CA ASP A 36 -18.58 -18.09 -3.14
C ASP A 36 -18.99 -17.94 -1.68
N MET A 37 -18.66 -18.96 -0.88
CA MET A 37 -18.95 -18.99 0.56
C MET A 37 -18.41 -17.74 1.27
N LYS A 38 -17.28 -17.19 0.81
CA LYS A 38 -16.72 -15.99 1.45
C LYS A 38 -17.63 -14.78 1.23
N ILE A 39 -18.30 -14.68 0.08
CA ILE A 39 -19.27 -13.62 -0.19
C ILE A 39 -20.55 -13.81 0.62
N LEU A 40 -20.97 -15.06 0.85
CA LEU A 40 -22.13 -15.38 1.68
C LEU A 40 -21.95 -14.94 3.14
N TYR A 41 -20.75 -15.11 3.70
CA TYR A 41 -20.43 -14.78 5.11
C TYR A 41 -19.63 -13.47 5.27
N LEU A 42 -19.67 -12.58 4.27
CA LEU A 42 -18.98 -11.27 4.30
C LEU A 42 -19.39 -10.37 5.49
N GLN A 43 -20.57 -10.60 6.05
CA GLN A 43 -21.07 -9.83 7.19
C GLN A 43 -20.53 -10.34 8.51
N ASP A 44 -20.03 -11.58 8.55
CA ASP A 44 -19.50 -12.23 9.75
C ASP A 44 -17.98 -11.98 9.86
N ASP A 45 -17.26 -11.99 8.74
CA ASP A 45 -15.82 -11.74 8.67
C ASP A 45 -15.48 -10.23 8.47
N VAL A 46 -15.73 -9.41 9.50
CA VAL A 46 -15.52 -7.95 9.41
C VAL A 46 -14.16 -7.51 9.93
N TYR A 47 -13.23 -7.27 9.01
CA TYR A 47 -11.91 -6.71 9.33
C TYR A 47 -11.88 -5.18 9.27
N HIS A 48 -11.09 -4.57 10.14
CA HIS A 48 -10.88 -3.12 10.19
C HIS A 48 -9.46 -2.74 9.74
N CYS A 49 -9.35 -1.57 9.12
CA CYS A 49 -8.09 -1.03 8.65
C CYS A 49 -7.22 -0.65 9.85
N PRO A 50 -5.97 -1.14 9.91
CA PRO A 50 -5.04 -0.78 10.98
C PRO A 50 -4.66 0.71 10.99
N ASP A 51 -4.74 1.40 9.84
CA ASP A 51 -4.30 2.78 9.71
C ASP A 51 -5.41 3.81 10.00
N ASP A 52 -6.67 3.50 9.67
CA ASP A 52 -7.79 4.45 9.75
C ASP A 52 -9.06 3.91 10.43
N GLY A 53 -9.03 2.65 10.89
CA GLY A 53 -10.14 1.99 11.59
C GLY A 53 -11.34 1.66 10.71
N GLN A 54 -11.33 1.93 9.40
CA GLN A 54 -12.49 1.67 8.55
C GLN A 54 -12.62 0.20 8.19
N LYS A 55 -13.87 -0.26 8.00
CA LYS A 55 -14.15 -1.61 7.51
C LYS A 55 -13.45 -1.86 6.17
N LEU A 56 -12.68 -2.93 6.10
CA LEU A 56 -12.05 -3.40 4.88
C LEU A 56 -13.09 -4.06 3.97
N LEU A 57 -12.94 -3.84 2.66
CA LEU A 57 -13.80 -4.45 1.63
C LEU A 57 -13.11 -5.68 1.06
N TYR A 58 -13.78 -6.82 1.05
CA TYR A 58 -13.27 -8.00 0.35
C TYR A 58 -13.38 -7.80 -1.17
N VAL A 59 -12.28 -7.98 -1.89
CA VAL A 59 -12.20 -7.87 -3.34
C VAL A 59 -12.08 -9.28 -3.94
N PRO A 60 -13.18 -9.88 -4.45
CA PRO A 60 -13.19 -11.30 -4.85
C PRO A 60 -12.16 -11.64 -5.92
N ARG A 61 -12.01 -10.76 -6.93
CA ARG A 61 -11.07 -10.98 -8.04
C ARG A 61 -9.63 -11.15 -7.58
N ARG A 62 -9.28 -10.57 -6.43
CA ARG A 62 -7.93 -10.58 -5.86
C ARG A 62 -7.81 -11.41 -4.60
N LYS A 63 -8.94 -11.88 -4.06
CA LYS A 63 -9.00 -12.68 -2.83
C LYS A 63 -8.35 -11.99 -1.63
N GLU A 64 -8.45 -10.67 -1.55
CA GLU A 64 -7.83 -9.82 -0.51
C GLU A 64 -8.85 -8.85 0.09
N HIS A 65 -8.51 -8.22 1.20
CA HIS A 65 -9.32 -7.11 1.74
C HIS A 65 -8.60 -5.79 1.51
N ALA A 66 -9.34 -4.76 1.08
CA ALA A 66 -8.79 -3.46 0.76
C ALA A 66 -9.47 -2.35 1.57
N CYS A 67 -8.68 -1.40 2.05
CA CYS A 67 -9.21 -0.18 2.63
C CYS A 67 -9.53 0.83 1.52
N ARG A 68 -10.74 1.39 1.53
CA ARG A 68 -11.17 2.40 0.57
C ARG A 68 -10.42 3.74 0.75
N MET A 69 -10.08 4.09 1.99
CA MET A 69 -9.52 5.39 2.33
C MET A 69 -8.01 5.41 2.18
N CYS A 70 -7.30 4.58 2.94
CA CYS A 70 -5.84 4.54 2.85
C CYS A 70 -5.35 3.78 1.60
N GLN A 71 -6.19 2.99 0.93
CA GLN A 71 -5.80 2.09 -0.19
C GLN A 71 -4.86 0.94 0.22
N GLY A 72 -4.71 0.69 1.51
CA GLY A 72 -3.99 -0.45 2.03
C GLY A 72 -4.73 -1.77 1.79
N VAL A 73 -3.99 -2.87 1.85
CA VAL A 73 -4.47 -4.20 1.51
C VAL A 73 -4.03 -5.21 2.55
N LEU A 74 -4.96 -6.05 2.99
CA LEU A 74 -4.73 -7.20 3.86
C LEU A 74 -4.77 -8.48 3.03
N GLN A 75 -3.64 -9.19 2.97
CA GLN A 75 -3.53 -10.50 2.37
C GLN A 75 -3.54 -11.59 3.45
N SER A 76 -4.25 -12.68 3.20
CA SER A 76 -4.21 -13.86 4.07
C SER A 76 -2.94 -14.67 3.83
N ALA A 77 -2.52 -15.45 4.83
CA ALA A 77 -1.37 -16.35 4.70
C ALA A 77 -1.47 -17.26 3.46
N LYS A 78 -2.67 -17.79 3.19
CA LYS A 78 -2.93 -18.70 2.05
C LYS A 78 -2.81 -18.01 0.68
N ALA A 79 -2.95 -16.69 0.62
CA ALA A 79 -2.88 -15.93 -0.63
C ALA A 79 -1.45 -15.46 -0.95
N MET A 80 -0.54 -15.54 0.02
CA MET A 80 0.83 -15.05 -0.13
C MET A 80 1.75 -16.16 -0.64
N ASP A 81 2.60 -15.81 -1.61
CA ASP A 81 3.68 -16.69 -2.05
C ASP A 81 4.77 -16.81 -0.97
N GLN A 82 5.26 -18.03 -0.74
CA GLN A 82 6.21 -18.33 0.32
C GLN A 82 7.56 -17.59 0.14
N VAL A 83 8.04 -17.46 -1.10
CA VAL A 83 9.30 -16.76 -1.40
C VAL A 83 9.15 -15.26 -1.15
N VAL A 84 7.99 -14.70 -1.49
CA VAL A 84 7.65 -13.31 -1.19
C VAL A 84 7.58 -13.08 0.32
N LEU A 85 6.95 -13.98 1.07
CA LEU A 85 6.86 -13.89 2.53
C LEU A 85 8.26 -13.92 3.17
N GLU A 86 9.11 -14.89 2.81
CA GLU A 86 10.48 -14.97 3.31
C GLU A 86 11.30 -13.72 3.00
N SER A 87 11.08 -13.13 1.83
CA SER A 87 11.74 -11.87 1.45
C SER A 87 11.25 -10.69 2.28
N ILE A 88 9.97 -10.64 2.65
CA ILE A 88 9.41 -9.62 3.56
C ILE A 88 9.98 -9.79 4.97
N LEU A 89 10.02 -11.01 5.50
CA LEU A 89 10.53 -11.30 6.84
C LEU A 89 12.04 -11.04 6.96
N ALA A 90 12.77 -11.04 5.85
CA ALA A 90 14.18 -10.67 5.79
C ALA A 90 14.44 -9.15 5.73
N LEU A 91 13.39 -8.31 5.65
CA LEU A 91 13.51 -6.86 5.69
C LEU A 91 13.85 -6.37 7.11
N PRO A 92 14.38 -5.14 7.25
CA PRO A 92 14.60 -4.55 8.57
C PRO A 92 13.28 -4.40 9.34
N GLU A 93 13.21 -5.01 10.53
CA GLU A 93 12.10 -4.83 11.47
C GLU A 93 12.16 -3.41 12.06
N VAL A 94 10.99 -2.78 12.17
CA VAL A 94 10.79 -1.44 12.72
C VAL A 94 10.14 -1.60 14.09
N ILE A 95 10.93 -1.34 15.14
CA ILE A 95 10.45 -1.34 16.51
C ILE A 95 10.01 0.10 16.84
N GLU A 96 8.71 0.34 16.90
CA GLU A 96 8.14 1.59 17.41
C GLU A 96 7.47 1.31 18.75
N GLU A 97 8.07 1.79 19.83
CA GLU A 97 7.51 1.71 21.17
C GLU A 97 6.21 2.55 21.24
N GLY A 98 5.09 1.93 21.59
CA GLY A 98 3.82 2.61 21.89
C GLY A 98 2.81 2.78 20.74
N LEU A 99 3.06 2.24 19.55
CA LEU A 99 2.13 2.28 18.39
C LEU A 99 2.01 0.91 17.70
N ALA A 100 2.04 -0.17 18.49
CA ALA A 100 1.88 -1.51 17.95
C ALA A 100 0.46 -1.65 17.40
N VAL A 101 0.35 -1.84 16.08
CA VAL A 101 -0.95 -1.97 15.43
C VAL A 101 -1.40 -3.42 15.49
N GLU A 102 -2.61 -3.65 15.99
CA GLU A 102 -3.18 -4.99 16.12
C GLU A 102 -3.44 -5.65 14.77
N CYS A 103 -3.35 -6.98 14.77
CA CYS A 103 -3.73 -7.79 13.63
C CYS A 103 -5.25 -7.71 13.37
N PRO A 104 -5.68 -7.24 12.18
CA PRO A 104 -7.11 -7.12 11.87
C PRO A 104 -7.89 -8.43 11.90
N THR A 105 -7.22 -9.57 11.70
CA THR A 105 -7.84 -10.89 11.64
C THR A 105 -7.86 -11.61 12.98
N CYS A 106 -6.88 -11.35 13.86
CA CYS A 106 -6.87 -11.95 15.19
C CYS A 106 -7.75 -11.15 16.17
N SER A 107 -7.90 -9.84 15.97
CA SER A 107 -8.78 -8.99 16.80
C SER A 107 -10.26 -9.33 16.70
N THR A 108 -10.69 -10.00 15.62
CA THR A 108 -12.10 -10.43 15.44
C THR A 108 -12.42 -11.77 16.08
N ASP A 109 -11.42 -12.67 16.21
CA ASP A 109 -11.57 -13.97 16.88
C ASP A 109 -11.36 -13.80 18.39
N SER A 110 -12.26 -13.03 19.01
CA SER A 110 -12.26 -12.65 20.43
C SER A 110 -12.44 -13.83 21.42
N ASP A 111 -12.57 -15.06 20.92
CA ASP A 111 -12.60 -16.28 21.73
C ASP A 111 -11.19 -16.87 21.98
N LEU A 112 -10.13 -16.32 21.34
CA LEU A 112 -8.76 -16.81 21.49
C LEU A 112 -7.83 -15.70 22.04
N SER A 113 -7.79 -15.65 23.38
CA SER A 113 -6.81 -14.95 24.24
C SER A 113 -6.93 -13.44 24.41
N ASP A 114 -6.93 -13.01 25.68
CA ASP A 114 -6.84 -11.62 26.18
C ASP A 114 -5.51 -10.91 25.82
N GLY A 115 -4.80 -11.36 24.78
CA GLY A 115 -3.53 -10.81 24.34
C GLY A 115 -3.72 -10.02 23.05
N GLU A 116 -3.40 -8.73 23.07
CA GLU A 116 -3.22 -7.94 21.86
C GLU A 116 -2.23 -8.70 20.95
N VAL A 117 -2.63 -9.02 19.71
CA VAL A 117 -1.76 -9.69 18.73
C VAL A 117 -1.20 -8.62 17.78
N PRO A 118 -0.08 -7.97 18.11
CA PRO A 118 0.46 -6.90 17.29
C PRO A 118 1.07 -7.43 15.99
N LEU A 119 0.97 -6.64 14.94
CA LEU A 119 1.71 -6.85 13.71
C LEU A 119 3.19 -6.56 13.93
N SER A 120 4.06 -7.46 13.47
CA SER A 120 5.49 -7.18 13.32
C SER A 120 5.69 -6.31 12.08
N ASN A 121 6.29 -5.13 12.24
CA ASN A 121 6.41 -4.15 11.16
C ASN A 121 7.77 -4.22 10.48
N PHE A 122 7.79 -4.24 9.16
CA PHE A 122 8.99 -4.33 8.34
C PHE A 122 9.10 -3.13 7.39
N ALA A 123 10.28 -2.50 7.33
CA ALA A 123 10.53 -1.37 6.45
C ALA A 123 10.81 -1.83 5.01
N ALA A 124 9.89 -1.53 4.10
CA ALA A 124 10.04 -1.79 2.67
C ALA A 124 10.25 -0.50 1.89
N GLU A 125 11.40 -0.39 1.23
CA GLU A 125 11.69 0.64 0.23
C GLU A 125 10.87 0.37 -1.04
N TRP A 126 10.33 1.43 -1.63
CA TRP A 126 9.58 1.35 -2.87
C TRP A 126 9.93 2.51 -3.81
N GLN A 127 9.83 2.23 -5.11
CA GLN A 127 9.90 3.23 -6.18
C GLN A 127 8.61 3.17 -6.98
N LEU A 128 8.10 4.33 -7.39
CA LEU A 128 6.89 4.46 -8.17
C LEU A 128 7.14 5.40 -9.34
N THR A 129 7.00 4.86 -10.55
CA THR A 129 7.08 5.65 -11.78
C THR A 129 5.68 5.84 -12.33
N VAL A 130 5.25 7.09 -12.42
CA VAL A 130 3.96 7.51 -12.97
C VAL A 130 4.22 8.32 -14.21
N GLY A 131 3.69 7.91 -15.35
CA GLY A 131 3.82 8.68 -16.57
C GLY A 131 2.85 8.30 -17.67
N GLY A 132 2.74 9.19 -18.65
CA GLY A 132 2.07 8.94 -19.94
C GLY A 132 3.10 8.76 -21.05
N LYS A 133 2.68 8.84 -22.32
CA LYS A 133 3.57 8.65 -23.49
C LYS A 133 4.82 9.56 -23.52
N TYR A 134 4.80 10.73 -22.86
CA TYR A 134 5.83 11.76 -23.03
C TYR A 134 6.45 12.31 -21.74
N THR A 135 5.87 12.01 -20.57
CA THR A 135 6.40 12.49 -19.28
C THR A 135 6.25 11.41 -18.23
N PHE A 136 7.34 11.18 -17.49
CA PHE A 136 7.40 10.25 -16.37
C PHE A 136 7.85 11.00 -15.11
N SER A 137 7.26 10.63 -14.00
CA SER A 137 7.59 11.10 -12.67
C SER A 137 7.88 9.90 -11.80
N THR A 138 9.11 9.82 -11.31
CA THR A 138 9.50 8.83 -10.32
C THR A 138 9.33 9.41 -8.92
N TYR A 139 8.91 8.55 -8.00
CA TYR A 139 8.70 8.80 -6.58
C TYR A 139 9.35 7.66 -5.80
N TYR A 140 9.82 7.95 -4.59
CA TYR A 140 10.50 6.99 -3.72
C TYR A 140 9.97 7.09 -2.30
N GLY A 141 9.95 5.99 -1.57
CA GLY A 141 9.61 6.05 -0.16
C GLY A 141 9.80 4.73 0.55
N VAL A 142 9.41 4.75 1.83
CA VAL A 142 9.43 3.59 2.71
C VAL A 142 8.03 3.38 3.24
N SER A 143 7.59 2.13 3.27
CA SER A 143 6.31 1.72 3.86
C SER A 143 6.57 0.68 4.95
N LYS A 144 5.72 0.68 5.97
CA LYS A 144 5.74 -0.31 7.06
C LYS A 144 4.78 -1.45 6.70
N ILE A 145 5.33 -2.59 6.32
CA ILE A 145 4.54 -3.80 6.05
C ILE A 145 4.35 -4.52 7.37
N GLY A 146 3.09 -4.70 7.79
CA GLY A 146 2.77 -5.40 9.03
C GLY A 146 2.51 -6.88 8.75
N HIS A 147 3.14 -7.77 9.50
CA HIS A 147 2.90 -9.21 9.39
C HIS A 147 2.53 -9.80 10.76
N CYS A 148 1.44 -10.57 10.80
CA CYS A 148 1.03 -11.27 11.99
C CYS A 148 1.69 -12.65 12.07
N LYS A 149 2.45 -12.88 13.13
CA LYS A 149 3.09 -14.19 13.38
C LYS A 149 2.09 -15.29 13.78
N VAL A 150 0.86 -14.92 14.17
CA VAL A 150 -0.20 -15.86 14.58
C VAL A 150 -1.02 -16.33 13.38
N CYS A 151 -1.70 -15.42 12.66
CA CYS A 151 -2.48 -15.81 11.47
C CYS A 151 -1.71 -15.87 10.14
N GLY A 152 -0.45 -15.41 10.11
CA GLY A 152 0.35 -15.29 8.88
C GLY A 152 -0.19 -14.28 7.86
N CYS A 153 -1.21 -13.51 8.26
CA CYS A 153 -1.84 -12.44 7.50
C CYS A 153 -0.89 -11.22 7.45
N THR A 154 -0.86 -10.51 6.32
CA THR A 154 0.07 -9.40 6.06
C THR A 154 -0.68 -8.17 5.55
N TRP A 155 -0.45 -7.04 6.23
CA TRP A 155 -0.93 -5.71 5.86
C TRP A 155 0.11 -4.96 5.02
N PHE A 156 -0.35 -4.47 3.87
CA PHE A 156 0.40 -3.59 3.00
C PHE A 156 -0.26 -2.21 3.01
N PRO A 157 0.34 -1.17 3.61
CA PRO A 157 -0.27 0.14 3.72
C PRO A 157 -0.35 0.80 2.34
N GLY A 158 -1.35 1.64 2.08
CA GLY A 158 -1.41 2.35 0.81
C GLY A 158 -0.32 3.40 0.63
N PRO A 159 -0.27 4.09 -0.52
CA PRO A 159 0.76 5.09 -0.78
C PRO A 159 0.58 6.29 0.17
N PRO A 160 1.67 6.87 0.68
CA PRO A 160 1.58 8.15 1.37
C PRO A 160 1.18 9.28 0.42
N GLU A 161 0.73 10.42 0.96
CA GLU A 161 0.42 11.60 0.15
C GLU A 161 1.68 12.19 -0.52
N PHE A 162 2.84 12.03 0.12
CA PHE A 162 4.12 12.56 -0.32
C PHE A 162 5.15 11.44 -0.39
N ASP A 163 6.06 11.54 -1.36
CA ASP A 163 7.24 10.71 -1.39
C ASP A 163 8.26 11.17 -0.31
N ALA A 164 9.33 10.40 -0.11
CA ALA A 164 10.32 10.71 0.92
C ALA A 164 11.10 12.02 0.66
N ALA A 165 11.06 12.53 -0.58
CA ALA A 165 11.61 13.82 -0.96
C ALA A 165 10.60 14.99 -0.79
N GLY A 166 9.41 14.74 -0.23
CA GLY A 166 8.36 15.75 -0.04
C GLY A 166 7.62 16.13 -1.33
N LYS A 167 7.80 15.36 -2.40
CA LYS A 167 7.05 15.54 -3.65
C LYS A 167 5.68 14.91 -3.50
N LYS A 168 4.64 15.71 -3.74
CA LYS A 168 3.26 15.22 -3.70
C LYS A 168 3.05 14.11 -4.73
N ILE A 169 2.65 12.93 -4.26
CA ILE A 169 2.25 11.83 -5.13
C ILE A 169 0.88 12.19 -5.67
N ARG A 170 0.78 12.44 -6.98
CA ARG A 170 -0.53 12.66 -7.60
C ARG A 170 -1.39 11.43 -7.33
N LYS A 171 -2.62 11.63 -6.84
CA LYS A 171 -3.60 10.54 -6.58
C LYS A 171 -3.68 9.65 -7.82
N LEU A 172 -2.93 8.56 -7.80
CA LEU A 172 -3.09 7.49 -8.76
C LEU A 172 -4.41 6.83 -8.40
N ARG A 173 -5.22 6.50 -9.41
CA ARG A 173 -6.46 5.78 -9.16
C ARG A 173 -6.24 4.43 -8.46
N ARG A 174 -5.01 3.87 -8.49
CA ARG A 174 -4.64 2.55 -7.93
C ARG A 174 -3.13 2.45 -7.67
N PHE A 175 -2.63 2.89 -6.51
CA PHE A 175 -1.37 2.32 -6.01
C PHE A 175 -1.74 1.07 -5.24
N GLU A 176 -1.62 -0.07 -5.90
CA GLU A 176 -2.00 -1.34 -5.33
C GLU A 176 -0.72 -2.14 -5.18
N TRP A 177 -0.29 -2.38 -3.94
CA TRP A 177 0.74 -3.37 -3.65
C TRP A 177 0.45 -4.66 -4.39
N THR A 178 -0.81 -5.10 -4.39
CA THR A 178 -1.28 -6.26 -5.13
C THR A 178 -1.00 -6.20 -6.61
N ARG A 179 -1.11 -5.04 -7.27
CA ARG A 179 -0.78 -4.94 -8.70
C ARG A 179 0.74 -5.04 -8.92
N ARG A 180 1.57 -4.61 -7.96
CA ARG A 180 3.03 -4.80 -8.00
C ARG A 180 3.44 -6.23 -7.69
N LEU A 181 2.80 -6.86 -6.72
CA LEU A 181 3.00 -8.25 -6.32
C LEU A 181 2.50 -9.23 -7.40
N ALA A 182 1.36 -8.92 -8.04
CA ALA A 182 0.75 -9.75 -9.08
C ALA A 182 1.35 -9.55 -10.49
N LEU A 183 1.91 -8.36 -10.81
CA LEU A 183 2.55 -8.11 -12.12
C LEU A 183 3.94 -8.74 -12.28
N GLY A 184 4.35 -9.62 -11.36
CA GLY A 184 5.36 -10.64 -11.64
C GLY A 184 4.99 -11.54 -12.84
N GLY A 185 3.75 -11.47 -13.35
CA GLY A 185 3.34 -12.10 -14.60
C GLY A 185 2.42 -11.19 -15.45
N ARG A 186 2.95 -10.70 -16.58
CA ARG A 186 2.23 -10.14 -17.74
C ARG A 186 1.58 -8.75 -17.61
N GLY A 187 2.23 -7.79 -18.28
CA GLY A 187 1.54 -6.87 -19.18
C GLY A 187 1.17 -5.49 -18.63
N GLY A 188 2.15 -4.60 -18.53
CA GLY A 188 1.89 -3.16 -18.40
C GLY A 188 3.15 -2.32 -18.45
N PHE A 189 3.62 -1.98 -19.67
CA PHE A 189 4.57 -0.91 -20.08
C PHE A 189 5.71 -0.48 -19.12
N LEU A 190 6.12 -1.33 -18.21
CA LEU A 190 7.17 -1.14 -17.24
C LEU A 190 7.86 -2.49 -17.12
N GLY A 191 9.08 -2.59 -17.64
CA GLY A 191 9.86 -3.82 -17.60
C GLY A 191 10.12 -4.23 -16.15
N PHE A 192 9.36 -5.22 -15.66
CA PHE A 192 9.58 -5.84 -14.37
C PHE A 192 9.42 -7.35 -14.55
N GLY A 193 10.55 -8.06 -14.54
CA GLY A 193 10.58 -9.51 -14.37
C GLY A 193 10.69 -9.86 -12.88
N GLU A 194 9.99 -10.93 -12.49
CA GLU A 194 10.04 -11.63 -11.20
C GLU A 194 9.57 -10.83 -9.97
N GLY A 195 8.39 -11.17 -9.45
CA GLY A 195 7.83 -10.62 -8.21
C GLY A 195 8.75 -10.80 -6.99
N ASP A 196 9.60 -11.83 -7.00
CA ASP A 196 10.61 -12.15 -5.98
C ASP A 196 11.63 -11.03 -5.76
N ARG A 197 11.84 -10.16 -6.77
CA ARG A 197 12.91 -9.15 -6.72
C ARG A 197 12.56 -7.97 -5.83
N ILE A 198 11.28 -7.66 -5.61
CA ILE A 198 10.85 -6.39 -4.99
C ILE A 198 11.31 -6.29 -3.53
N PHE A 199 11.30 -7.39 -2.79
CA PHE A 199 11.76 -7.44 -1.39
C PHE A 199 13.15 -8.05 -1.22
N SER A 200 13.80 -8.43 -2.31
CA SER A 200 15.16 -8.95 -2.25
C SER A 200 16.13 -7.93 -1.65
N LYS A 201 17.10 -8.41 -0.86
CA LYS A 201 18.13 -7.55 -0.23
C LYS A 201 18.81 -6.62 -1.23
N ARG A 202 19.16 -7.14 -2.42
CA ARG A 202 19.81 -6.37 -3.48
C ARG A 202 18.94 -5.20 -3.96
N TRP A 203 17.66 -5.46 -4.21
CA TRP A 203 16.73 -4.44 -4.69
C TRP A 203 16.45 -3.38 -3.63
N GLN A 204 16.20 -3.80 -2.39
CA GLN A 204 15.96 -2.92 -1.26
C GLN A 204 17.15 -1.99 -0.98
N SER A 205 18.39 -2.50 -1.08
CA SER A 205 19.59 -1.67 -1.00
C SER A 205 19.70 -0.67 -2.14
N SER A 206 19.44 -1.08 -3.38
CA SER A 206 19.46 -0.19 -4.55
C SER A 206 18.43 0.94 -4.42
N LEU A 207 17.20 0.62 -4.00
CA LEU A 207 16.15 1.61 -3.78
C LEU A 207 16.51 2.59 -2.66
N ARG A 208 17.12 2.11 -1.58
CA ARG A 208 17.58 2.95 -0.48
C ARG A 208 18.64 3.95 -0.94
N GLU A 209 19.58 3.52 -1.78
CA GLU A 209 20.62 4.40 -2.36
C GLU A 209 20.01 5.44 -3.31
N GLU A 210 19.11 5.02 -4.20
CA GLU A 210 18.40 5.94 -5.09
C GLU A 210 17.58 6.98 -4.31
N ARG A 211 16.83 6.55 -3.29
CA ARG A 211 16.06 7.44 -2.41
C ARG A 211 16.97 8.46 -1.73
N LYS A 212 18.07 8.01 -1.10
CA LYS A 212 19.05 8.90 -0.45
C LYS A 212 19.65 9.90 -1.44
N SER A 213 19.95 9.47 -2.66
CA SER A 213 20.46 10.33 -3.73
C SER A 213 19.44 11.41 -4.11
N VAL A 214 18.17 11.04 -4.30
CA VAL A 214 17.08 11.98 -4.63
C VAL A 214 16.82 12.96 -3.49
N GLU A 215 16.82 12.49 -2.23
CA GLU A 215 16.69 13.34 -1.04
C GLU A 215 17.86 14.34 -0.92
N ALA A 216 19.09 13.90 -1.21
CA ALA A 216 20.27 14.75 -1.14
C ALA A 216 20.25 15.90 -2.17
N MET A 217 19.53 15.72 -3.29
CA MET A 217 19.31 16.77 -4.29
C MET A 217 18.26 17.82 -3.87
N ARG A 218 17.53 17.61 -2.77
CA ARG A 218 16.48 18.53 -2.30
C ARG A 218 17.00 19.57 -1.33
N CYS A 219 16.32 20.72 -1.30
CA CYS A 219 16.57 21.76 -0.33
C CYS A 219 16.37 21.24 1.12
N GLN A 220 17.28 21.58 2.02
CA GLN A 220 17.21 21.20 3.44
C GLN A 220 16.40 22.19 4.30
N HIS A 221 15.86 23.26 3.72
CA HIS A 221 15.03 24.21 4.48
C HIS A 221 13.74 23.56 4.97
N VAL A 222 13.41 23.81 6.23
CA VAL A 222 12.16 23.44 6.89
C VAL A 222 11.51 24.73 7.38
N ASP A 223 10.24 24.94 7.04
CA ASP A 223 9.51 26.13 7.46
C ASP A 223 9.11 26.06 8.95
N SER A 224 8.53 27.14 9.48
CA SER A 224 8.07 27.21 10.88
C SER A 224 6.96 26.21 11.22
N ASN A 225 6.32 25.58 10.21
CA ASN A 225 5.31 24.53 10.40
C ASN A 225 5.92 23.12 10.25
N GLY A 226 7.24 22.98 10.17
CA GLY A 226 7.92 21.70 9.98
C GLY A 226 7.86 21.17 8.55
N LYS A 227 7.38 21.93 7.57
CA LYS A 227 7.31 21.47 6.17
C LYS A 227 8.65 21.70 5.46
N ARG A 228 9.21 20.61 4.93
CA ARG A 228 10.44 20.65 4.15
C ARG A 228 10.21 21.22 2.75
N CYS A 229 11.13 22.06 2.29
CA CYS A 229 11.13 22.58 0.94
C CYS A 229 11.36 21.45 -0.09
N ASN A 230 10.46 21.31 -1.04
CA ASN A 230 10.53 20.28 -2.09
C ASN A 230 11.31 20.71 -3.34
N LYS A 231 11.91 21.91 -3.37
CA LYS A 231 12.68 22.40 -4.52
C LYS A 231 14.02 21.69 -4.64
N SER A 232 14.48 21.50 -5.88
CA SER A 232 15.82 20.99 -6.12
C SER A 232 16.86 22.04 -5.72
N LYS A 233 18.01 21.59 -5.20
CA LYS A 233 19.21 22.42 -5.06
C LYS A 233 19.68 22.96 -6.43
N ALA A 234 19.37 22.23 -7.51
CA ALA A 234 19.84 22.46 -8.87
C ALA A 234 18.80 23.09 -9.82
N ASP A 235 17.63 23.56 -9.34
CA ASP A 235 16.64 24.30 -10.17
C ASP A 235 17.16 25.67 -10.68
N GLU A 236 18.48 25.86 -10.70
CA GLU A 236 19.23 27.02 -11.13
C GLU A 236 20.19 26.63 -12.28
N GLN A 237 19.71 25.87 -13.27
CA GLN A 237 20.41 25.71 -14.56
C GLN A 237 20.59 27.03 -15.34
N LYS A 238 20.33 28.18 -14.71
CA LYS A 238 20.48 29.51 -15.30
C LYS A 238 21.56 30.38 -14.69
N TRP A 239 22.04 30.18 -13.45
CA TRP A 239 23.01 31.12 -12.87
C TRP A 239 24.13 30.43 -12.08
N LYS A 240 25.26 30.25 -12.79
CA LYS A 240 26.66 30.34 -12.32
C LYS A 240 26.88 30.24 -10.81
N SER A 241 27.05 29.03 -10.28
CA SER A 241 28.19 28.73 -9.39
C SER A 241 28.27 27.24 -9.10
N LYS A 242 29.50 26.73 -9.16
CA LYS A 242 29.86 25.38 -8.76
C LYS A 242 29.66 25.25 -7.25
N LYS A 243 29.00 24.15 -6.85
CA LYS A 243 29.14 23.43 -5.57
C LYS A 243 28.51 24.07 -4.30
N THR A 244 27.92 23.18 -3.49
CA THR A 244 27.75 23.21 -2.02
C THR A 244 26.70 24.09 -1.35
N SER A 245 25.57 24.42 -1.98
CA SER A 245 24.43 24.95 -1.21
C SER A 245 23.50 23.81 -0.76
N ASP A 246 23.30 23.66 0.55
CA ASP A 246 22.27 22.76 1.10
C ASP A 246 20.84 23.27 0.88
N TYR A 247 20.72 24.51 0.43
CA TYR A 247 19.46 25.20 0.22
C TYR A 247 19.24 25.55 -1.26
N CYS A 248 17.96 25.64 -1.67
CA CYS A 248 17.61 26.20 -2.97
C CYS A 248 17.77 27.73 -2.96
N TYR A 249 17.69 28.35 -4.13
CA TYR A 249 17.86 29.81 -4.29
C TYR A 249 16.98 30.68 -3.37
N ARG A 250 15.81 30.18 -2.95
CA ARG A 250 14.91 30.92 -2.04
C ARG A 250 15.31 30.87 -0.58
N HIS A 251 16.12 29.89 -0.19
CA HIS A 251 16.46 29.62 1.20
C HIS A 251 17.98 29.66 1.42
N ARG A 252 18.76 30.19 0.48
CA ARG A 252 20.18 30.43 0.72
C ARG A 252 20.32 31.43 1.86
N PRO A 253 21.19 31.17 2.85
CA PRO A 253 21.59 32.21 3.80
C PRO A 253 22.22 33.35 3.00
N ASN A 254 21.81 34.59 3.29
CA ASN A 254 22.50 35.78 2.79
C ASN A 254 23.86 35.92 3.46
#